data_AF-A0A3S1BI12-F1
#
_entry.id   AF-A0A3S1BI12-F1
#
_cell.length_a   1.000
_cell.length_b   1.000
_cell.length_c   1.000
_cell.angle_alpha   90.00
_cell.angle_beta   90.00
_cell.angle_gamma   90.00
#
_symmetry.space_group_name_H-M   'P 1'
#
loop_
_entity.id
_entity.type
_entity.pdbx_description
1 polymer ?
#
loop_
_entity_poly.entity_id
_entity_poly.type
_entity_poly.pdbx_seq_one_letter_code
_entity_poly.pdbx_strand_id
1 'polypeptide(L)'
;MLQGRLHTVATDLLMAFMKPSAITDAEDIYSIQHSRRSKQKDREELSIGDATRTYLEAGKGNGLSNTAITEFFEDARSFYSTSMKYIFEKMPMQQEELEKAKFWMSASARMLCMQTSNSGSKDLTSLTNIDKAVGALNMNERVDVLWPQISQMKTDEGDLQYPQLASIMKGLLCIPHSNADAERVFSIVRKNKTEARASMSRQLLSDTIVLKARMSSRDEVCHSLQLDRNVLLKTRNSSQ
;
A
#
# COMPACT_ATOMS: atom_id res chain seq x y z
N MET A 1 -3.05 -11.52 -5.71
CA MET A 1 -3.63 -10.37 -6.42
C MET A 1 -2.57 -9.34 -6.84
N LEU A 2 -1.71 -8.85 -5.93
CA LEU A 2 -0.65 -7.86 -6.26
C LEU A 2 0.40 -8.38 -7.26
N GLN A 3 0.89 -9.61 -7.07
CA GLN A 3 1.85 -10.26 -7.98
C GLN A 3 1.33 -10.37 -9.42
N GLY A 4 0.04 -10.69 -9.58
CA GLY A 4 -0.59 -10.76 -10.89
C GLY A 4 -0.61 -9.41 -11.60
N ARG A 5 -0.95 -8.32 -10.89
CA ARG A 5 -0.94 -6.97 -11.46
C ARG A 5 0.46 -6.48 -11.81
N LEU A 6 1.46 -6.79 -10.98
CA LEU A 6 2.86 -6.47 -11.24
C LEU A 6 3.38 -7.19 -12.49
N HIS A 7 3.05 -8.47 -12.61
CA HIS A 7 3.36 -9.28 -13.79
C HIS A 7 2.66 -8.73 -15.05
N THR A 8 1.39 -8.32 -14.96
CA THR A 8 0.67 -7.68 -16.07
C THR A 8 1.37 -6.41 -16.53
N VAL A 9 1.72 -5.50 -15.62
CA VAL A 9 2.41 -4.25 -15.99
C VAL A 9 3.76 -4.51 -16.68
N ALA A 10 4.55 -5.47 -16.17
CA ALA A 10 5.80 -5.86 -16.80
C ALA A 10 5.58 -6.48 -18.20
N THR A 11 4.56 -7.32 -18.34
CA THR A 11 4.20 -7.97 -19.62
C THR A 11 3.74 -6.93 -20.64
N ASP A 12 2.87 -6.00 -20.25
CA ASP A 12 2.36 -4.92 -21.11
C ASP A 12 3.50 -4.03 -21.62
N LEU A 13 4.44 -3.69 -20.73
CA LEU A 13 5.64 -2.96 -21.12
C LEU A 13 6.52 -3.76 -22.09
N LEU A 14 6.73 -5.06 -21.86
CA LEU A 14 7.49 -5.88 -22.81
C LEU A 14 6.80 -5.96 -24.17
N MET A 15 5.48 -6.16 -24.21
CA MET A 15 4.70 -6.20 -25.44
C MET A 15 4.76 -4.88 -26.22
N ALA A 16 5.02 -3.75 -25.55
CA ALA A 16 5.14 -2.45 -26.21
C ALA A 16 6.34 -2.38 -27.18
N PHE A 17 7.47 -3.00 -26.85
CA PHE A 17 8.73 -2.83 -27.58
C PHE A 17 9.49 -4.11 -27.95
N MET A 18 9.11 -5.29 -27.46
CA MET A 18 9.74 -6.56 -27.79
C MET A 18 8.98 -7.32 -28.86
N LYS A 19 9.69 -8.03 -29.74
CA LYS A 19 9.07 -8.88 -30.76
C LYS A 19 8.27 -10.00 -30.09
N PRO A 20 7.08 -10.38 -30.58
CA PRO A 20 6.28 -11.45 -29.99
C PRO A 20 7.06 -12.76 -29.82
N SER A 21 7.90 -13.11 -30.81
CA SER A 21 8.80 -14.28 -30.74
C SER A 21 9.76 -14.22 -29.56
N ALA A 22 10.29 -13.05 -29.23
CA ALA A 22 11.21 -12.88 -28.11
C ALA A 22 10.55 -13.09 -26.73
N ILE A 23 9.22 -12.92 -26.65
CA ILE A 23 8.44 -13.10 -25.43
C ILE A 23 7.98 -14.56 -25.33
N THR A 24 7.52 -15.16 -26.43
CA THR A 24 7.06 -16.56 -26.45
C THR A 24 8.18 -17.58 -26.30
N ASP A 25 9.40 -17.24 -26.72
CA ASP A 25 10.58 -18.11 -26.59
C ASP A 25 11.11 -18.17 -25.14
N ALA A 26 10.66 -17.27 -24.26
CA ALA A 26 11.16 -17.15 -22.90
C ALA A 26 10.26 -17.90 -21.90
N GLU A 27 10.88 -18.72 -21.05
CA GLU A 27 10.17 -19.46 -19.99
C GLU A 27 9.77 -18.53 -18.83
N ASP A 28 10.52 -17.45 -18.62
CA ASP A 28 10.28 -16.46 -17.57
C ASP A 28 10.62 -15.04 -18.04
N ILE A 29 9.89 -14.05 -17.54
CA ILE A 29 10.02 -12.63 -17.88
C ILE A 29 11.43 -12.10 -17.59
N TYR A 30 12.12 -12.61 -16.56
CA TYR A 30 13.49 -12.20 -16.23
C TYR A 30 14.55 -12.73 -17.19
N SER A 31 14.24 -13.80 -17.93
CA SER A 31 15.15 -14.38 -18.91
C SER A 31 15.15 -13.60 -20.23
N ILE A 32 14.18 -12.69 -20.41
CA ILE A 32 14.04 -11.90 -21.63
C ILE A 32 15.14 -10.84 -21.69
N GLN A 33 16.00 -10.98 -22.70
CA GLN A 33 17.07 -10.03 -23.01
C GLN A 33 16.52 -8.76 -23.68
N HIS A 34 15.79 -7.97 -22.89
CA HIS A 34 15.11 -6.76 -23.32
C HIS A 34 16.07 -5.66 -23.84
N SER A 35 17.35 -5.69 -23.47
CA SER A 35 18.35 -4.73 -23.95
C SER A 35 18.86 -5.02 -25.37
N ARG A 36 18.57 -6.20 -25.94
CA ARG A 36 19.09 -6.58 -27.27
C ARG A 36 18.21 -6.05 -28.39
N ARG A 37 18.77 -5.19 -29.24
CA ARG A 37 18.08 -4.62 -30.41
C ARG A 37 17.51 -5.68 -31.36
N SER A 38 18.18 -6.82 -31.54
CA SER A 38 17.70 -7.90 -32.42
C SER A 38 16.38 -8.54 -31.98
N LYS A 39 16.03 -8.43 -30.70
CA LYS A 39 14.80 -8.97 -30.11
C LYS A 39 13.73 -7.88 -29.92
N GLN A 40 14.05 -6.62 -30.17
CA GLN A 40 13.13 -5.49 -30.10
C GLN A 40 12.38 -5.31 -31.42
N LYS A 41 11.20 -4.69 -31.34
CA LYS A 41 10.37 -4.34 -32.48
C LYS A 41 11.05 -3.29 -33.37
N ASP A 42 10.76 -3.40 -34.65
CA ASP A 42 11.16 -2.41 -35.65
C ASP A 42 10.32 -1.13 -35.49
N ARG A 43 10.66 -0.06 -36.20
CA ARG A 43 10.09 1.28 -35.99
C ARG A 43 8.57 1.29 -36.15
N GLU A 44 8.10 0.54 -37.13
CA GLU A 44 6.72 0.45 -37.56
C GLU A 44 5.88 -0.23 -36.47
N GLU A 45 6.45 -1.24 -35.81
CA GLU A 45 5.76 -2.08 -34.83
C GLU A 45 5.94 -1.59 -33.38
N LEU A 46 6.87 -0.66 -33.13
CA LEU A 46 7.08 -0.08 -31.80
C LEU A 46 5.80 0.62 -31.33
N SER A 47 5.32 0.27 -30.14
CA SER A 47 4.10 0.86 -29.60
C SER A 47 4.40 2.28 -29.13
N ILE A 48 3.87 3.26 -29.85
CA ILE A 48 3.90 4.68 -29.51
C ILE A 48 2.47 5.20 -29.68
N GLY A 49 2.08 6.25 -28.95
CA GLY A 49 0.71 6.77 -29.01
C GLY A 49 0.31 7.21 -30.42
N ASP A 50 -0.94 6.96 -30.81
CA ASP A 50 -1.45 7.21 -32.17
C ASP A 50 -1.27 8.66 -32.63
N ALA A 51 -1.48 9.61 -31.71
CA ALA A 51 -1.23 11.03 -31.96
C ALA A 51 0.24 11.30 -32.30
N THR A 52 1.17 10.69 -31.56
CA THR A 52 2.61 10.81 -31.79
C THR A 52 2.99 10.16 -33.12
N ARG A 53 2.44 8.99 -33.44
CA ARG A 53 2.68 8.29 -34.70
C ARG A 53 2.24 9.15 -35.90
N THR A 54 1.01 9.67 -35.85
CA THR A 54 0.46 10.57 -36.87
C THR A 54 1.35 11.80 -37.07
N TYR A 55 1.84 12.38 -35.96
CA TYR A 55 2.71 13.55 -36.00
C TYR A 55 4.07 13.26 -36.64
N LEU A 56 4.66 12.09 -36.37
CA LEU A 56 5.93 11.65 -36.94
C LEU A 56 5.80 11.25 -38.43
N GLU A 57 4.68 10.65 -38.82
CA GLU A 57 4.37 10.30 -40.22
C GLU A 57 4.12 11.54 -41.08
N ALA A 58 3.52 12.59 -40.51
CA ALA A 58 3.43 13.91 -41.13
C ALA A 58 4.80 14.62 -41.26
N GLY A 59 5.86 14.07 -40.65
CA GLY A 59 7.29 14.43 -40.69
C GLY A 59 7.69 15.65 -41.52
N LYS A 60 7.68 15.54 -42.86
CA LYS A 60 8.10 16.60 -43.79
C LYS A 60 7.20 17.84 -43.78
N GLY A 61 5.89 17.67 -43.54
CA GLY A 61 4.93 18.77 -43.43
C GLY A 61 5.06 19.57 -42.12
N ASN A 62 5.67 18.96 -41.09
CA ASN A 62 5.86 19.57 -39.77
C ASN A 62 7.30 20.08 -39.55
N GLY A 63 8.16 20.05 -40.57
CA GLY A 63 9.54 20.53 -40.48
C GLY A 63 10.51 19.60 -39.72
N LEU A 64 10.14 18.33 -39.50
CA LEU A 64 10.99 17.37 -38.80
C LEU A 64 12.08 16.80 -39.72
N SER A 65 13.32 16.74 -39.22
CA SER A 65 14.41 16.06 -39.90
C SER A 65 14.33 14.54 -39.68
N ASN A 66 14.74 13.75 -40.69
CA ASN A 66 14.80 12.29 -40.55
C ASN A 66 15.71 11.83 -39.38
N THR A 67 16.71 12.64 -39.03
CA THR A 67 17.59 12.42 -37.89
C THR A 67 16.83 12.52 -36.57
N ALA A 68 16.03 13.58 -36.38
CA ALA A 68 15.23 13.77 -35.17
C ALA A 68 14.18 12.67 -34.98
N ILE A 69 13.57 12.21 -36.08
CA ILE A 69 12.65 11.07 -35.99
C ILE A 69 13.43 9.80 -35.58
N THR A 70 14.66 9.58 -36.08
CA THR A 70 15.45 8.40 -35.67
C THR A 70 15.82 8.46 -34.20
N GLU A 71 16.26 9.62 -33.72
CA GLU A 71 16.61 9.88 -32.32
C GLU A 71 15.43 9.60 -31.38
N PHE A 72 14.23 10.09 -31.70
CA PHE A 72 13.01 9.80 -30.94
C PHE A 72 12.78 8.29 -30.73
N PHE A 73 12.96 7.47 -31.77
CA PHE A 73 12.75 6.03 -31.67
C PHE A 73 13.86 5.32 -30.88
N GLU A 74 15.07 5.87 -30.81
CA GLU A 74 16.11 5.38 -29.91
C GLU A 74 15.80 5.75 -28.45
N ASP A 75 15.35 6.98 -28.21
CA ASP A 75 14.93 7.44 -26.88
C ASP A 75 13.74 6.66 -26.35
N ALA A 76 12.75 6.37 -27.19
CA ALA A 76 11.61 5.54 -26.81
C ALA A 76 12.06 4.13 -26.38
N ARG A 77 13.01 3.52 -27.08
CA ARG A 77 13.57 2.21 -26.70
C ARG A 77 14.41 2.27 -25.43
N SER A 78 15.15 3.36 -25.24
CA SER A 78 15.92 3.62 -24.03
C SER A 78 14.99 3.76 -22.82
N PHE A 79 13.87 4.47 -22.97
CA PHE A 79 12.83 4.58 -21.96
C PHE A 79 12.28 3.20 -21.58
N TYR A 80 11.81 2.41 -22.54
CA TYR A 80 11.27 1.07 -22.23
C TYR A 80 12.28 0.15 -21.56
N SER A 81 13.52 0.16 -22.03
CA SER A 81 14.60 -0.66 -21.43
C SER A 81 14.90 -0.23 -20.00
N THR A 82 14.93 1.08 -19.75
CA THR A 82 15.17 1.65 -18.41
C THR A 82 14.01 1.37 -17.47
N SER A 83 12.76 1.50 -17.94
CA SER A 83 11.57 1.14 -17.16
C SER A 83 11.56 -0.33 -16.78
N MET A 84 11.94 -1.22 -17.71
CA MET A 84 12.01 -2.66 -17.44
C MET A 84 13.08 -2.99 -16.40
N LYS A 85 14.27 -2.40 -16.54
CA LYS A 85 15.35 -2.50 -15.55
C LYS A 85 14.89 -2.03 -14.17
N TYR A 86 14.22 -0.87 -14.10
CA TYR A 86 13.69 -0.33 -12.85
C TYR A 86 12.68 -1.27 -12.20
N ILE A 87 11.76 -1.84 -12.99
CA ILE A 87 10.77 -2.81 -12.51
C ILE A 87 11.47 -4.04 -11.93
N PHE A 88 12.46 -4.59 -12.62
CA PHE A 88 13.19 -5.76 -12.13
C PHE A 88 14.05 -5.48 -10.89
N GLU A 89 14.60 -4.27 -10.75
CA GLU A 89 15.42 -3.90 -9.59
C GLU A 89 14.60 -3.51 -8.35
N LYS A 90 13.41 -2.90 -8.53
CA LYS A 90 12.63 -2.31 -7.44
C LYS A 90 11.38 -3.08 -7.05
N MET A 91 10.86 -3.92 -7.93
CA MET A 91 9.67 -4.70 -7.60
C MET A 91 10.08 -5.99 -6.87
N PRO A 92 9.49 -6.28 -5.70
CA PRO A 92 9.69 -7.54 -4.97
C PRO A 92 8.90 -8.65 -5.67
N MET A 93 9.36 -9.01 -6.87
CA MET A 93 8.73 -10.05 -7.68
C MET A 93 9.28 -11.43 -7.34
N GLN A 94 10.42 -11.48 -6.65
CA GLN A 94 10.97 -12.68 -6.03
C GLN A 94 10.15 -12.99 -4.77
N GLN A 95 9.83 -14.27 -4.58
CA GLN A 95 8.70 -14.69 -3.76
C GLN A 95 8.87 -14.46 -2.25
N GLU A 96 10.07 -14.13 -1.76
CA GLU A 96 10.35 -14.12 -0.32
C GLU A 96 9.74 -12.90 0.41
N GLU A 97 9.82 -11.69 -0.15
CA GLU A 97 9.23 -10.50 0.49
C GLU A 97 7.70 -10.50 0.41
N LEU A 98 7.14 -11.03 -0.69
CA LEU A 98 5.69 -11.09 -0.88
C LEU A 98 5.03 -12.16 0.00
N GLU A 99 5.69 -13.30 0.23
CA GLU A 99 5.22 -14.30 1.21
C GLU A 99 5.28 -13.75 2.64
N LYS A 100 6.33 -13.00 2.99
CA LYS A 100 6.39 -12.27 4.27
C LYS A 100 5.22 -11.29 4.39
N ALA A 101 4.90 -10.53 3.34
CA ALA A 101 3.75 -9.62 3.34
C ALA A 101 2.41 -10.35 3.49
N LYS A 102 2.21 -11.51 2.86
CA LYS A 102 1.01 -12.36 3.06
C LYS A 102 0.88 -12.82 4.53
N PHE A 103 2.00 -13.16 5.17
CA PHE A 103 1.99 -13.52 6.60
C PHE A 103 1.50 -12.36 7.48
N TRP A 104 2.00 -11.13 7.26
CA TRP A 104 1.55 -9.93 7.98
C TRP A 104 0.08 -9.62 7.71
N MET A 105 -0.37 -9.74 6.46
CA MET A 105 -1.79 -9.62 6.12
C MET A 105 -2.63 -10.66 6.85
N SER A 106 -2.17 -11.91 6.97
CA SER A 106 -2.90 -12.97 7.68
C SER A 106 -2.95 -12.77 9.20
N ALA A 107 -1.89 -12.25 9.81
CA ALA A 107 -1.85 -11.99 11.26
C ALA A 107 -2.75 -10.82 11.64
N SER A 108 -2.72 -9.75 10.86
CA SER A 108 -3.60 -8.58 11.03
C SER A 108 -5.05 -8.89 10.63
N ALA A 109 -5.28 -9.68 9.58
CA ALA A 109 -6.61 -10.15 9.19
C ALA A 109 -7.21 -11.11 10.22
N ARG A 110 -6.39 -11.93 10.91
CA ARG A 110 -6.86 -12.75 12.05
C ARG A 110 -7.33 -11.90 13.22
N MET A 111 -6.69 -10.76 13.48
CA MET A 111 -7.14 -9.79 14.47
C MET A 111 -8.44 -9.08 14.05
N LEU A 112 -8.63 -8.84 12.75
CA LEU A 112 -9.85 -8.29 12.16
C LEU A 112 -11.02 -9.30 12.18
N CYS A 113 -10.75 -10.59 11.95
CA CYS A 113 -11.74 -11.66 11.91
C CYS A 113 -12.41 -11.94 13.27
N MET A 114 -11.74 -11.57 14.38
CA MET A 114 -12.35 -11.62 15.72
C MET A 114 -13.44 -10.55 15.93
N GLN A 115 -13.49 -9.49 15.11
CA GLN A 115 -14.49 -8.42 15.24
C GLN A 115 -15.60 -8.48 14.17
N THR A 116 -15.44 -9.28 13.12
CA THR A 116 -16.39 -9.37 12.00
C THR A 116 -16.96 -10.77 11.82
N SER A 117 -17.42 -11.40 12.91
CA SER A 117 -18.33 -12.55 12.81
C SER A 117 -19.75 -12.06 12.51
N ASN A 118 -19.99 -11.67 11.25
CA ASN A 118 -21.28 -11.81 10.53
C ASN A 118 -21.30 -10.91 9.30
N SER A 119 -20.88 -11.44 8.15
CA SER A 119 -21.67 -11.40 6.91
C SER A 119 -20.81 -11.89 5.76
N GLY A 120 -21.39 -12.81 5.00
CA GLY A 120 -20.73 -13.59 3.96
C GLY A 120 -20.09 -12.75 2.86
N SER A 121 -19.05 -13.34 2.29
CA SER A 121 -18.38 -12.90 1.08
C SER A 121 -19.39 -12.70 -0.04
N LYS A 122 -19.67 -11.44 -0.41
CA LYS A 122 -20.12 -11.10 -1.76
C LYS A 122 -19.48 -9.80 -2.20
N ASP A 123 -18.80 -9.94 -3.34
CA ASP A 123 -18.42 -8.93 -4.33
C ASP A 123 -17.42 -7.83 -3.96
N LEU A 124 -16.15 -8.17 -4.24
CA LEU A 124 -15.04 -7.23 -4.44
C LEU A 124 -15.07 -6.58 -5.85
N THR A 125 -16.11 -6.85 -6.66
CA THR A 125 -16.29 -6.35 -8.04
C THR A 125 -16.79 -4.90 -8.10
N SER A 126 -17.27 -4.32 -6.99
CA SER A 126 -17.76 -2.94 -6.92
C SER A 126 -16.65 -1.86 -6.88
N LEU A 127 -15.37 -2.25 -6.95
CA LEU A 127 -14.23 -1.33 -6.85
C LEU A 127 -14.14 -0.32 -8.02
N THR A 128 -14.75 -0.59 -9.17
CA THR A 128 -14.72 0.30 -10.34
C THR A 128 -15.66 1.50 -10.24
N ASN A 129 -16.62 1.49 -9.30
CA ASN A 129 -17.58 2.60 -9.12
C ASN A 129 -17.19 3.57 -8.00
N ILE A 130 -16.07 3.32 -7.31
CA ILE A 130 -15.58 4.17 -6.22
C ILE A 130 -15.20 5.55 -6.74
N ASP A 131 -14.61 5.66 -7.94
CA ASP A 131 -14.12 6.92 -8.49
C ASP A 131 -15.24 7.97 -8.67
N LYS A 132 -16.47 7.55 -8.98
CA LYS A 132 -17.61 8.48 -9.09
C LYS A 132 -18.14 8.96 -7.72
N ALA A 133 -18.09 8.12 -6.69
CA ALA A 133 -18.52 8.50 -5.33
C ALA A 133 -17.45 9.28 -4.56
N VAL A 134 -16.17 8.97 -4.81
CA VAL A 134 -15.01 9.65 -4.22
C VAL A 134 -14.73 11.00 -4.89
N GLY A 135 -15.26 11.25 -6.09
CA GLY A 135 -15.15 12.55 -6.78
C GLY A 135 -15.74 13.75 -6.02
N ALA A 136 -16.58 13.52 -4.99
CA ALA A 136 -17.09 14.56 -4.10
C ALA A 136 -16.21 14.81 -2.86
N LEU A 137 -15.19 13.97 -2.63
CA LEU A 137 -14.30 14.05 -1.47
C LEU A 137 -13.04 14.83 -1.81
N ASN A 138 -12.54 15.57 -0.82
CA ASN A 138 -11.29 16.30 -0.96
C ASN A 138 -10.11 15.31 -0.89
N MET A 139 -9.59 14.92 -2.06
CA MET A 139 -8.46 13.98 -2.17
C MET A 139 -7.15 14.46 -1.53
N ASN A 140 -7.09 15.72 -1.06
CA ASN A 140 -5.96 16.25 -0.29
C ASN A 140 -6.10 16.04 1.23
N GLU A 141 -7.24 15.54 1.73
CA GLU A 141 -7.38 15.19 3.14
C GLU A 141 -6.60 13.92 3.49
N ARG A 142 -6.24 13.79 4.77
CA ARG A 142 -5.54 12.60 5.22
C ARG A 142 -6.44 11.37 5.08
N VAL A 143 -5.82 10.26 4.71
CA VAL A 143 -6.52 9.00 4.43
C VAL A 143 -7.27 8.47 5.67
N ASP A 144 -6.78 8.76 6.88
CA ASP A 144 -7.44 8.43 8.16
C ASP A 144 -8.68 9.28 8.45
N VAL A 145 -8.92 10.35 7.70
CA VAL A 145 -10.14 11.19 7.75
C VAL A 145 -11.12 10.81 6.64
N LEU A 146 -10.59 10.50 5.45
CA LEU A 146 -11.38 10.14 4.27
C LEU A 146 -12.15 8.83 4.43
N TRP A 147 -11.51 7.75 4.89
CA TRP A 147 -12.18 6.44 5.01
C TRP A 147 -13.30 6.40 6.06
N PRO A 148 -13.21 7.12 7.19
CA PRO A 148 -14.36 7.37 8.06
C PRO A 148 -15.53 8.06 7.35
N GLN A 149 -15.29 9.07 6.51
CA GLN A 149 -16.37 9.74 5.77
C GLN A 149 -17.03 8.79 4.76
N ILE A 150 -16.23 8.03 3.99
CA ILE A 150 -16.72 7.01 3.04
C ILE A 150 -17.57 5.96 3.78
N SER A 151 -17.19 5.59 5.00
CA SER A 151 -17.92 4.61 5.81
C SER A 151 -19.30 5.05 6.27
N GLN A 152 -19.59 6.36 6.22
CA GLN A 152 -20.86 6.94 6.63
C GLN A 152 -21.78 7.25 5.44
N MET A 153 -21.29 7.07 4.21
CA MET A 153 -22.11 7.26 3.02
C MET A 153 -23.24 6.25 2.99
N LYS A 154 -24.44 6.73 2.67
CA LYS A 154 -25.66 5.93 2.59
C LYS A 154 -26.21 5.96 1.18
N THR A 155 -26.76 4.84 0.75
CA THR A 155 -27.59 4.74 -0.45
C THR A 155 -28.92 5.47 -0.21
N ASP A 156 -29.65 5.79 -1.27
CA ASP A 156 -30.99 6.41 -1.21
C ASP A 156 -31.99 5.60 -0.36
N GLU A 157 -31.72 4.30 -0.18
CA GLU A 157 -32.48 3.35 0.65
C GLU A 157 -32.10 3.42 2.15
N GLY A 158 -31.09 4.22 2.52
CA GLY A 158 -30.66 4.44 3.91
C GLY A 158 -29.59 3.47 4.42
N ASP A 159 -29.28 2.42 3.67
CA ASP A 159 -28.21 1.48 3.97
C ASP A 159 -26.81 2.05 3.67
N LEU A 160 -25.79 1.53 4.36
CA LEU A 160 -24.40 1.93 4.10
C LEU A 160 -24.01 1.54 2.67
N GLN A 161 -23.45 2.50 1.95
CA GLN A 161 -23.08 2.31 0.54
C GLN A 161 -21.86 1.40 0.39
N TYR A 162 -20.92 1.45 1.35
CA TYR A 162 -19.63 0.74 1.27
C TYR A 162 -19.21 0.06 2.60
N PRO A 163 -20.04 -0.80 3.20
CA PRO A 163 -19.78 -1.35 4.55
C PRO A 163 -18.53 -2.23 4.60
N GLN A 164 -18.37 -3.14 3.63
CA GLN A 164 -17.24 -4.08 3.60
C GLN A 164 -15.93 -3.37 3.23
N LEU A 165 -15.97 -2.50 2.23
CA LEU A 165 -14.80 -1.74 1.78
C LEU A 165 -14.29 -0.80 2.88
N ALA A 166 -15.19 -0.05 3.52
CA ALA A 166 -14.81 0.83 4.61
C ALA A 166 -14.21 0.07 5.80
N SER A 167 -14.72 -1.13 6.10
CA SER A 167 -14.16 -2.00 7.14
C SER A 167 -12.74 -2.46 6.79
N ILE A 168 -12.53 -2.93 5.56
CA ILE A 168 -11.22 -3.37 5.08
C ILE A 168 -10.21 -2.22 5.14
N MET A 169 -10.58 -1.04 4.64
CA MET A 169 -9.67 0.10 4.56
C MET A 169 -9.35 0.70 5.92
N LYS A 170 -10.33 0.80 6.84
CA LYS A 170 -10.05 1.15 8.24
C LYS A 170 -9.08 0.16 8.89
N GLY A 171 -9.25 -1.14 8.64
CA GLY A 171 -8.34 -2.17 9.13
C GLY A 171 -6.93 -2.03 8.56
N LEU A 172 -6.81 -1.76 7.26
CA LEU A 172 -5.53 -1.52 6.60
C LEU A 172 -4.80 -0.30 7.18
N LEU A 173 -5.51 0.78 7.48
CA LEU A 173 -4.95 1.99 8.08
C LEU A 173 -4.53 1.82 9.53
N CYS A 174 -5.04 0.79 10.21
CA CYS A 174 -4.56 0.42 11.55
C CYS A 174 -3.27 -0.41 11.52
N ILE A 175 -2.75 -0.78 10.33
CA ILE A 175 -1.46 -1.46 10.22
C ILE A 175 -0.35 -0.40 10.35
N PRO A 176 0.49 -0.48 11.39
CA PRO A 176 1.59 0.47 11.54
C PRO A 176 2.57 0.29 10.38
N HIS A 177 2.88 1.40 9.71
CA HIS A 177 3.79 1.41 8.54
C HIS A 177 5.26 1.21 8.94
N SER A 178 5.60 1.26 10.23
CA SER A 178 6.97 1.09 10.72
C SER A 178 7.01 0.56 12.15
N ASN A 179 8.18 0.08 12.56
CA ASN A 179 8.43 -0.32 13.94
C ASN A 179 8.53 0.86 14.91
N ALA A 180 8.37 2.11 14.47
CA ALA A 180 8.52 3.30 15.30
C ALA A 180 7.60 3.29 16.54
N ASP A 181 6.37 2.78 16.40
CA ASP A 181 5.44 2.64 17.52
C ASP A 181 5.93 1.60 18.54
N ALA A 182 6.47 0.47 18.08
CA ALA A 182 7.08 -0.53 18.94
C ALA A 182 8.34 0.02 19.62
N GLU A 183 9.19 0.76 18.90
CA GLU A 183 10.38 1.42 19.45
C GLU A 183 10.03 2.47 20.50
N ARG A 184 8.92 3.19 20.33
CA ARG A 184 8.39 4.13 21.33
C ARG A 184 8.00 3.39 22.60
N VAL A 185 7.30 2.26 22.49
CA VAL A 185 6.98 1.39 23.63
C VAL A 185 8.25 0.85 24.28
N PHE A 186 9.25 0.41 23.51
CA PHE A 186 10.54 -0.05 24.04
C PHE A 186 11.32 1.05 24.75
N SER A 187 11.25 2.30 24.28
CA SER A 187 11.83 3.45 24.96
C SER A 187 11.16 3.68 26.33
N ILE A 188 9.83 3.58 26.40
CA ILE A 188 9.10 3.64 27.68
C ILE A 188 9.54 2.49 28.59
N VAL A 189 9.65 1.27 28.10
CA VAL A 189 10.14 0.10 28.87
C VAL A 189 11.54 0.37 29.42
N ARG A 190 12.48 0.81 28.57
CA ARG A 190 13.86 1.11 28.97
C ARG A 190 13.94 2.17 30.07
N LYS A 191 13.14 3.24 29.97
CA LYS A 191 13.06 4.30 30.99
C LYS A 191 12.49 3.83 32.34
N ASN A 192 11.60 2.84 32.33
CA ASN A 192 11.02 2.29 33.57
C ASN A 192 11.84 1.14 34.16
N LYS A 193 12.81 0.57 33.41
CA LYS A 193 13.71 -0.50 33.84
C LYS A 193 15.12 -0.04 34.26
N THR A 194 15.36 1.25 34.47
CA THR A 194 16.67 1.75 34.92
C THR A 194 17.07 1.19 36.28
N GLU A 195 18.36 1.16 36.60
CA GLU A 195 18.92 0.56 37.85
C GLU A 195 18.30 1.14 39.13
N ALA A 196 17.83 2.39 39.11
CA ALA A 196 17.10 3.03 40.22
C ALA A 196 15.60 2.61 40.34
N ARG A 197 15.04 1.89 39.36
CA ARG A 197 13.63 1.43 39.28
C ARG A 197 13.51 -0.07 38.97
N ALA A 198 14.55 -0.86 39.22
CA ALA A 198 14.60 -2.29 38.90
C ALA A 198 13.54 -3.17 39.62
N SER A 199 12.78 -2.62 40.58
CA SER A 199 11.80 -3.34 41.41
C SER A 199 10.35 -3.25 40.92
N MET A 200 10.11 -3.02 39.61
CA MET A 200 8.74 -3.01 39.07
C MET A 200 8.36 -4.41 38.55
N SER A 201 7.28 -4.99 39.07
CA SER A 201 6.77 -6.28 38.57
C SER A 201 6.38 -6.17 37.09
N ARG A 202 6.46 -7.28 36.34
CA ARG A 202 6.07 -7.32 34.92
C ARG A 202 4.62 -6.88 34.71
N GLN A 203 3.72 -7.23 35.63
CA GLN A 203 2.32 -6.83 35.60
C GLN A 203 2.18 -5.32 35.73
N LEU A 204 2.82 -4.71 36.74
CA LEU A 204 2.75 -3.27 36.97
C LEU A 204 3.39 -2.48 35.83
N LEU A 205 4.47 -3.01 35.23
CA LEU A 205 5.09 -2.43 34.05
C LEU A 205 4.14 -2.47 32.84
N SER A 206 3.47 -3.60 32.61
CA SER A 206 2.47 -3.74 31.55
C SER A 206 1.32 -2.74 31.74
N ASP A 207 0.76 -2.68 32.95
CA ASP A 207 -0.37 -1.79 33.28
C ASP A 207 0.04 -0.31 33.13
N THR A 208 1.27 0.04 33.54
CA THR A 208 1.82 1.39 33.37
C THR A 208 2.00 1.76 31.89
N ILE A 209 2.45 0.83 31.06
CA ILE A 209 2.61 1.06 29.62
C ILE A 209 1.25 1.25 28.95
N VAL A 210 0.28 0.39 29.26
CA VAL A 210 -1.10 0.49 28.74
C VAL A 210 -1.73 1.83 29.15
N LEU A 211 -1.57 2.22 30.42
CA LEU A 211 -2.07 3.50 30.91
C LEU A 211 -1.42 4.68 30.17
N LYS A 212 -0.08 4.70 30.06
CA LYS A 212 0.63 5.76 29.32
C LYS A 212 0.22 5.82 27.85
N ALA A 213 0.10 4.68 27.18
CA ALA A 213 -0.32 4.61 25.78
C ALA A 213 -1.75 5.16 25.60
N ARG A 214 -2.68 4.77 26.48
CA ARG A 214 -4.05 5.31 26.50
C ARG A 214 -4.05 6.83 26.67
N MET A 215 -3.27 7.35 27.62
CA MET A 215 -3.20 8.78 27.87
C MET A 215 -2.61 9.55 26.67
N SER A 216 -1.53 9.05 26.07
CA SER A 216 -0.96 9.64 24.85
C SER A 216 -1.94 9.62 23.67
N SER A 217 -2.77 8.59 23.54
CA SER A 217 -3.78 8.52 22.46
C SER A 217 -4.93 9.52 22.60
N ARG A 218 -5.18 10.00 23.82
CA ARG A 218 -6.25 10.96 24.14
C ARG A 218 -5.74 12.38 24.36
N ASP A 219 -4.44 12.59 24.19
CA ASP A 219 -3.75 13.83 24.55
C ASP A 219 -4.02 14.27 26.00
N GLU A 220 -4.15 13.28 26.90
CA GLU A 220 -4.41 13.48 28.33
C GLU A 220 -3.09 13.45 29.13
N VAL A 221 -3.02 14.27 30.18
CA VAL A 221 -1.86 14.40 31.08
C VAL A 221 -2.10 13.68 32.41
N CYS A 222 -1.04 13.13 33.04
CA CYS A 222 -1.20 12.24 34.20
C CYS A 222 -2.00 12.83 35.37
N HIS A 223 -1.93 14.14 35.55
CA HIS A 223 -2.60 14.86 36.64
C HIS A 223 -4.08 15.16 36.34
N SER A 224 -4.54 15.01 35.08
CA SER A 224 -5.96 15.12 34.73
C SER A 224 -6.70 13.80 34.88
N LEU A 225 -6.02 12.71 35.25
CA LEU A 225 -6.63 11.40 35.45
C LEU A 225 -7.50 11.39 36.71
N GLN A 226 -8.81 11.47 36.51
CA GLN A 226 -9.82 11.30 37.56
C GLN A 226 -9.99 9.81 37.84
N LEU A 227 -9.46 9.34 38.97
CA LEU A 227 -9.69 7.96 39.44
C LEU A 227 -10.98 7.90 40.24
N ASP A 228 -11.85 6.94 39.90
CA ASP A 228 -13.08 6.69 40.65
C ASP A 228 -12.75 6.31 42.11
N ARG A 229 -13.49 6.87 43.06
CA ARG A 229 -13.30 6.69 44.51
C ARG A 229 -13.38 5.22 44.90
N ASN A 230 -14.20 4.44 44.19
CA ASN A 230 -14.32 3.00 44.41
C ASN A 230 -13.04 2.23 44.07
N VAL A 231 -12.28 2.69 43.08
CA VAL A 231 -10.99 2.09 42.68
C VAL A 231 -9.93 2.36 43.76
N LEU A 232 -9.92 3.57 44.31
CA LEU A 232 -9.02 3.95 45.42
C LEU A 232 -9.33 3.19 46.73
N LEU A 233 -10.60 2.87 46.96
CA LEU A 233 -10.99 2.09 48.13
C LEU A 233 -10.60 0.61 48.01
N LYS A 234 -10.63 0.04 46.79
CA LYS A 234 -10.21 -1.35 46.55
C LYS A 234 -8.71 -1.56 46.75
N THR A 235 -7.87 -0.60 46.34
CA THR A 235 -6.41 -0.70 46.52
C THR A 235 -5.97 -0.60 47.97
N ARG A 236 -6.75 0.07 48.83
CA ARG A 236 -6.50 0.13 50.28
C ARG A 236 -6.69 -1.22 50.98
N ASN A 237 -7.60 -2.07 50.48
CA ASN A 237 -7.94 -3.34 51.11
C ASN A 237 -7.05 -4.51 50.64
N SER A 238 -6.26 -4.33 49.59
CA SER A 238 -5.32 -5.33 49.04
C SER A 238 -3.91 -5.27 49.66
N SER A 239 -3.72 -4.46 50.71
CA SER A 239 -2.44 -4.31 51.43
C SER A 239 -2.43 -4.96 52.82
N GLN A 240 -3.34 -5.91 53.09
CA GLN A 240 -3.32 -6.79 54.27
C GLN A 240 -2.91 -8.20 53.86
#